data_AF-A0A9W2ZGY6-F1
#
_entry.id   AF-A0A9W2ZGY6-F1
#
_cell.length_a   1.000
_cell.length_b   1.000
_cell.length_c   1.000
_cell.angle_alpha   90.00
_cell.angle_beta   90.00
_cell.angle_gamma   90.00
#
_symmetry.space_group_name_H-M   'P 1'
#
loop_
_entity.id
_entity.type
_entity.pdbx_description
1 polymer ?
#
loop_
_entity_poly.entity_id
_entity_poly.type
_entity_poly.pdbx_seq_one_letter_code
_entity_poly.pdbx_strand_id
1 'polypeptide(L)'
;MVKFVATTSLFKYTWEQVAISFWQRYPNPNSKHVLTEDVISRQIDGDKIISRRMLTKTNKIPKWGEKLVGQNKNVLIVEESVVDMSQKTVTTYTRNLGLQKIMSIEEKCVYKINPENPAWTICERTAFVSSCVFGVASALEVFGAKRFQSNAKKATQGLDFVLTSLFRSDHLKDHPLLVSTKIKDTARKAAEMAKSKAPPILSRASST
;
A
#
# COMPACT_ATOMS: atom_id res chain seq x y z
N MET A 1 -3.58 21.58 18.49
CA MET A 1 -4.81 20.88 18.89
C MET A 1 -4.74 19.49 18.25
N VAL A 2 -5.61 18.53 18.56
CA VAL A 2 -5.60 17.22 17.85
C VAL A 2 -6.92 17.08 17.11
N LYS A 3 -6.88 16.73 15.83
CA LYS A 3 -8.07 16.43 15.03
C LYS A 3 -8.24 14.91 14.95
N PHE A 4 -9.39 14.44 15.41
CA PHE A 4 -9.82 13.06 15.27
C PHE A 4 -10.68 12.89 14.01
N VAL A 5 -10.45 11.81 13.27
CA VAL A 5 -11.28 11.44 12.12
C VAL A 5 -11.58 9.94 12.19
N ALA A 6 -12.84 9.56 11.94
CA ALA A 6 -13.25 8.17 11.83
C ALA A 6 -14.00 7.92 10.51
N THR A 7 -13.80 6.73 9.95
CA THR A 7 -14.46 6.25 8.74
C THR A 7 -14.63 4.74 8.81
N THR A 8 -15.72 4.23 8.23
CA THR A 8 -15.94 2.78 8.09
C THR A 8 -16.00 2.42 6.62
N SER A 9 -15.44 1.27 6.25
CA SER A 9 -15.50 0.72 4.89
C SER A 9 -16.00 -0.72 4.93
N LEU A 10 -16.75 -1.11 3.91
CA LEU A 10 -17.28 -2.46 3.74
C LEU A 10 -16.58 -3.16 2.58
N PHE A 11 -16.14 -4.39 2.79
CA PHE A 11 -15.61 -5.29 1.78
C PHE A 11 -16.54 -6.50 1.67
N LYS A 12 -17.06 -6.77 0.47
CA LYS A 12 -17.94 -7.92 0.20
C LYS A 12 -17.12 -9.20 -0.04
N TYR A 13 -16.23 -9.48 0.91
CA TYR A 13 -15.28 -10.58 0.92
C TYR A 13 -15.14 -11.10 2.36
N THR A 14 -14.82 -12.38 2.51
CA THR A 14 -14.64 -12.97 3.84
C THR A 14 -13.41 -12.37 4.52
N TRP A 15 -13.35 -12.50 5.85
CA TRP A 15 -12.21 -11.99 6.60
C TRP A 15 -10.89 -12.63 6.15
N GLU A 16 -10.90 -13.93 5.86
CA GLU A 16 -9.72 -14.67 5.39
C GLU A 16 -9.19 -14.10 4.08
N GLN A 17 -10.08 -13.78 3.13
CA GLN A 17 -9.72 -13.15 1.85
C GLN A 17 -9.09 -11.77 2.07
N VAL A 18 -9.66 -10.97 2.97
CA VAL A 18 -9.13 -9.64 3.34
C VAL A 18 -7.77 -9.76 4.02
N ALA A 19 -7.61 -10.67 4.97
CA ALA A 19 -6.37 -10.89 5.71
C ALA A 19 -5.23 -11.33 4.78
N ILE A 20 -5.50 -12.26 3.85
CA ILE A 20 -4.52 -12.71 2.85
C ILE A 20 -4.13 -11.57 1.89
N SER A 21 -5.11 -10.78 1.45
CA SER A 21 -4.88 -9.66 0.52
C SER A 21 -4.15 -8.48 1.15
N PHE A 22 -4.24 -8.32 2.48
CA PHE A 22 -3.71 -7.16 3.17
C PHE A 22 -2.21 -6.93 2.93
N TRP A 23 -1.44 -8.02 2.89
CA TRP A 23 -0.01 -8.03 2.62
C TRP A 23 0.37 -7.95 1.14
N GLN A 24 -0.61 -8.03 0.25
CA GLN A 24 -0.43 -7.92 -1.19
C GLN A 24 -1.05 -6.64 -1.75
N ARG A 25 -1.50 -5.73 -0.87
CA ARG A 25 -2.23 -4.53 -1.28
C ARG A 25 -1.39 -3.58 -2.15
N TYR A 26 -0.06 -3.71 -2.16
CA TYR A 26 0.80 -2.96 -3.06
C TYR A 26 1.56 -3.91 -4.01
N PRO A 27 1.82 -3.47 -5.25
CA PRO A 27 1.35 -2.23 -5.86
C PRO A 27 -0.13 -2.29 -6.28
N ASN A 28 -0.82 -1.14 -6.30
CA ASN A 28 -2.17 -1.02 -6.88
C ASN A 28 -2.38 0.35 -7.56
N PRO A 29 -3.33 0.49 -8.52
CA PRO A 29 -3.56 1.73 -9.26
C PRO A 29 -3.93 2.94 -8.39
N ASN A 30 -4.55 2.72 -7.23
CA ASN A 30 -4.98 3.78 -6.30
C ASN A 30 -3.84 4.27 -5.38
N SER A 31 -2.70 3.58 -5.38
CA SER A 31 -1.59 3.80 -4.44
C SER A 31 -0.23 3.99 -5.11
N LYS A 32 -0.20 4.56 -6.32
CA LYS A 32 1.04 4.89 -7.08
C LYS A 32 2.06 5.77 -6.33
N HIS A 33 1.65 6.37 -5.21
CA HIS A 33 2.49 7.21 -4.38
C HIS A 33 3.35 6.40 -3.40
N VAL A 34 3.03 5.13 -3.15
CA VAL A 34 3.86 4.20 -2.38
C VAL A 34 4.98 3.71 -3.29
N LEU A 35 6.22 3.93 -2.87
CA LEU A 35 7.43 3.62 -3.64
C LEU A 35 8.05 2.29 -3.22
N THR A 36 8.17 2.08 -1.91
CA THR A 36 8.76 0.87 -1.33
C THR A 36 7.93 0.39 -0.15
N GLU A 37 8.00 -0.91 0.09
CA GLU A 37 7.42 -1.59 1.24
C GLU A 37 8.36 -2.71 1.67
N ASP A 38 8.81 -2.66 2.91
CA ASP A 38 9.80 -3.58 3.47
C ASP A 38 9.28 -4.15 4.79
N VAL A 39 9.44 -5.46 5.01
CA VAL A 39 9.14 -6.09 6.30
C VAL A 39 10.37 -5.97 7.18
N ILE A 40 10.24 -5.24 8.30
CA ILE A 40 11.32 -5.04 9.26
C ILE A 40 11.40 -6.21 10.23
N SER A 41 10.25 -6.67 10.72
CA SER A 41 10.14 -7.83 11.58
C SER A 41 8.80 -8.50 11.40
N ARG A 42 8.76 -9.83 11.53
CA ARG A 42 7.54 -10.61 11.59
C ARG A 42 7.75 -11.79 12.51
N GLN A 43 6.81 -11.98 13.43
CA GLN A 43 6.83 -13.10 14.36
C GLN A 43 5.42 -13.66 14.53
N ILE A 44 5.37 -14.91 14.95
CA ILE A 44 4.14 -15.59 15.36
C ILE A 44 4.17 -15.65 16.88
N ASP A 45 3.09 -15.23 17.51
CA ASP A 45 2.88 -15.24 18.95
C ASP A 45 1.52 -15.89 19.23
N GLY A 46 1.54 -17.19 19.52
CA GLY A 46 0.34 -18.03 19.56
C GLY A 46 -0.45 -17.95 18.24
N ASP A 47 -1.72 -17.57 18.35
CA ASP A 47 -2.63 -17.39 17.21
C ASP A 47 -2.51 -16.02 16.50
N LYS A 48 -1.47 -15.24 16.84
CA LYS A 48 -1.27 -13.90 16.28
C LYS A 48 -0.04 -13.84 15.39
N ILE A 49 -0.15 -13.13 14.27
CA ILE A 49 0.99 -12.74 13.44
C ILE A 49 1.23 -11.25 13.66
N ILE A 50 2.37 -10.93 14.27
CA ILE A 50 2.78 -9.55 14.56
C ILE A 50 3.81 -9.14 13.51
N SER A 51 3.52 -8.10 12.73
CA SER A 51 4.45 -7.58 11.72
C SER A 51 4.71 -6.11 11.90
N ARG A 52 5.96 -5.70 11.72
CA ARG A 52 6.37 -4.30 11.56
C ARG A 52 6.95 -4.12 10.16
N ARG A 53 6.44 -3.13 9.44
CA ARG A 53 6.81 -2.82 8.07
C ARG A 53 7.15 -1.35 7.93
N MET A 54 7.99 -1.06 6.96
CA MET A 54 8.42 0.28 6.63
C MET A 54 8.03 0.59 5.20
N LEU A 55 7.43 1.75 4.98
CA LEU A 55 6.96 2.18 3.68
C LEU A 55 7.54 3.54 3.35
N THR A 56 8.01 3.70 2.12
CA THR A 56 8.37 5.01 1.59
C THR A 56 7.29 5.48 0.63
N LYS A 57 6.78 6.69 0.80
CA LYS A 57 5.81 7.29 -0.13
C LYS A 57 6.22 8.68 -0.58
N THR A 58 5.75 9.08 -1.75
CA THR A 58 5.77 10.47 -2.20
C THR A 58 4.59 11.25 -1.59
N ASN A 59 4.85 12.48 -1.18
CA ASN A 59 3.81 13.43 -0.81
C ASN A 59 3.72 14.56 -1.84
N LYS A 60 2.54 14.71 -2.46
CA LYS A 60 2.19 15.94 -3.18
C LYS A 60 1.92 17.02 -2.14
N ILE A 61 2.87 17.93 -1.99
CA ILE A 61 2.80 19.05 -1.05
C ILE A 61 2.09 20.20 -1.75
N PRO A 62 1.09 20.85 -1.12
CA PRO A 62 0.51 22.07 -1.66
C PRO A 62 1.55 23.18 -1.80
N LYS A 63 1.42 24.06 -2.80
CA LYS A 63 2.38 25.16 -3.05
C LYS A 63 2.68 26.00 -1.80
N TRP A 64 1.67 26.28 -0.97
CA TRP A 64 1.85 27.04 0.26
C TRP A 64 2.74 26.33 1.31
N GLY A 65 2.84 24.99 1.25
CA GLY A 65 3.61 24.17 2.19
C GLY A 65 5.00 23.76 1.71
N GLU A 66 5.37 24.07 0.46
CA GLU A 66 6.66 23.66 -0.11
C GLU A 66 7.86 24.21 0.67
N LYS A 67 7.76 25.46 1.16
CA LYS A 67 8.80 26.09 1.99
C LYS A 67 9.00 25.39 3.35
N LEU A 68 7.96 24.75 3.89
CA LEU A 68 8.03 24.05 5.18
C LEU A 68 8.64 22.66 5.06
N VAL A 69 8.36 21.96 3.95
CA VAL A 69 8.74 20.55 3.76
C VAL A 69 10.13 20.41 3.10
N GLY A 70 10.55 21.41 2.33
CA GLY A 70 11.82 21.37 1.60
C GLY A 70 11.76 20.50 0.33
N GLN A 71 12.94 20.12 -0.17
CA GLN A 71 13.07 19.46 -1.48
C GLN A 71 12.79 17.95 -1.45
N ASN A 72 13.02 17.27 -0.32
CA ASN A 72 12.76 15.83 -0.21
C ASN A 72 11.28 15.57 0.03
N LYS A 73 10.61 15.03 -0.99
CA LYS A 73 9.17 14.74 -0.97
C LYS A 73 8.86 13.31 -0.51
N ASN A 74 9.88 12.51 -0.20
CA ASN A 74 9.72 11.16 0.29
C ASN A 74 9.48 11.17 1.80
N VAL A 75 8.46 10.43 2.22
CA VAL A 75 8.09 10.30 3.62
C VAL A 75 8.11 8.83 3.99
N LEU A 76 8.91 8.55 5.01
CA LEU A 76 8.98 7.25 5.65
C LEU A 76 7.80 7.08 6.62
N ILE A 77 7.21 5.89 6.60
CA ILE A 77 6.09 5.49 7.44
C ILE A 77 6.45 4.14 8.06
N VAL A 78 6.10 3.98 9.34
CA VAL A 78 6.06 2.67 9.97
C VAL A 78 4.62 2.20 10.06
N GLU A 79 4.42 0.92 9.74
CA GLU A 79 3.19 0.20 9.97
C GLU A 79 3.46 -0.97 10.90
N GLU A 80 2.66 -1.06 11.95
CA GLU A 80 2.62 -2.17 12.88
C GLU A 80 1.28 -2.87 12.72
N SER A 81 1.27 -4.18 12.88
CA SER A 81 0.08 -4.97 12.61
C SER A 81 0.02 -6.22 13.44
N VAL A 82 -1.21 -6.63 13.71
CA VAL A 82 -1.54 -7.88 14.37
C VAL A 82 -2.67 -8.53 13.58
N VAL A 83 -2.40 -9.68 13.00
CA VAL A 83 -3.44 -10.58 12.49
C VAL A 83 -3.74 -11.57 13.60
N ASP A 84 -4.96 -11.55 14.12
CA ASP A 84 -5.43 -12.45 15.18
C ASP A 84 -6.39 -13.48 14.58
N MET A 85 -5.97 -14.74 14.56
CA MET A 85 -6.73 -15.82 13.95
C MET A 85 -7.92 -16.25 14.82
N SER A 86 -7.79 -16.21 16.15
CA SER A 86 -8.87 -16.60 17.07
C SER A 86 -10.00 -15.57 17.06
N GLN A 87 -9.66 -14.28 17.04
CA GLN A 87 -10.64 -13.18 16.99
C GLN A 87 -11.06 -12.81 15.57
N LYS A 88 -10.40 -13.38 14.55
CA LYS A 88 -10.57 -13.01 13.13
C LYS A 88 -10.52 -11.50 12.94
N THR A 89 -9.40 -10.90 13.37
CA THR A 89 -9.15 -9.47 13.17
C THR A 89 -7.80 -9.21 12.53
N VAL A 90 -7.74 -8.14 11.72
CA VAL A 90 -6.47 -7.53 11.32
C VAL A 90 -6.46 -6.12 11.90
N THR A 91 -5.59 -5.87 12.86
CA THR A 91 -5.39 -4.53 13.43
C THR A 91 -4.11 -3.94 12.91
N THR A 92 -4.15 -2.72 12.39
CA THR A 92 -2.94 -1.99 11.98
C THR A 92 -2.84 -0.65 12.66
N TYR A 93 -1.60 -0.25 12.90
CA TYR A 93 -1.21 1.05 13.41
C TYR A 93 -0.16 1.65 12.50
N THR A 94 -0.43 2.83 11.95
CA THR A 94 0.41 3.44 10.93
C THR A 94 0.72 4.87 11.29
N ARG A 95 2.00 5.24 11.28
CA ARG A 95 2.43 6.61 11.60
C ARG A 95 3.59 7.06 10.72
N ASN A 96 3.59 8.34 10.35
CA ASN A 96 4.73 8.92 9.63
C ASN A 96 5.94 9.08 10.55
N LEU A 97 7.12 8.68 10.08
CA LEU A 97 8.41 8.97 10.71
C LEU A 97 9.02 10.25 10.14
N GLY A 98 8.83 10.50 8.84
CA GLY A 98 9.21 11.76 8.20
C GLY A 98 8.21 12.88 8.49
N LEU A 99 8.68 14.14 8.46
CA LEU A 99 7.87 15.35 8.59
C LEU A 99 7.06 15.52 9.89
N GLN A 100 7.41 14.78 10.96
CA GLN A 100 6.73 14.87 12.26
C GLN A 100 6.78 16.29 12.86
N LYS A 101 7.86 17.06 12.60
CA LYS A 101 7.97 18.47 13.02
C LYS A 101 6.92 19.39 12.37
N ILE A 102 6.31 18.95 11.27
CA ILE A 102 5.28 19.70 10.55
C ILE A 102 3.90 19.15 10.92
N MET A 103 3.72 17.84 10.80
CA MET A 103 2.45 17.18 11.06
C MET A 103 2.68 15.70 11.38
N SER A 104 2.01 15.22 12.41
CA SER A 104 1.94 13.81 12.77
C SER A 104 0.55 13.27 12.45
N ILE A 105 0.51 12.11 11.82
CA ILE A 105 -0.70 11.35 11.54
C ILE A 105 -0.50 9.96 12.12
N GLU A 106 -1.40 9.56 12.99
CA GLU A 106 -1.45 8.24 13.61
C GLU A 106 -2.78 7.60 13.22
N GLU A 107 -2.74 6.56 12.39
CA GLU A 107 -3.90 5.85 11.87
C GLU A 107 -4.01 4.47 12.52
N LYS A 108 -5.21 4.10 12.94
CA LYS A 108 -5.55 2.74 13.35
C LYS A 108 -6.66 2.20 12.45
N CYS A 109 -6.44 1.03 11.86
CA CYS A 109 -7.49 0.26 11.17
C CYS A 109 -7.75 -1.05 11.90
N VAL A 110 -9.02 -1.43 11.99
CA VAL A 110 -9.43 -2.75 12.48
C VAL A 110 -10.34 -3.38 11.43
N TYR A 111 -9.83 -4.42 10.77
CA TYR A 111 -10.61 -5.27 9.88
C TYR A 111 -11.19 -6.42 10.69
N LYS A 112 -12.51 -6.59 10.65
CA LYS A 112 -13.22 -7.64 11.38
C LYS A 112 -14.44 -8.10 10.58
N ILE A 113 -14.94 -9.29 10.90
CA ILE A 113 -16.17 -9.82 10.31
C ILE A 113 -17.31 -8.82 10.49
N ASN A 114 -18.11 -8.62 9.44
CA ASN A 114 -19.29 -7.78 9.51
C ASN A 114 -20.34 -8.44 10.44
N PRO A 115 -20.88 -7.72 11.44
CA PRO A 115 -21.83 -8.29 12.41
C PRO A 115 -23.17 -8.71 11.81
N GLU A 116 -23.58 -8.12 10.68
CA GLU A 116 -24.82 -8.42 9.97
C GLU A 116 -24.65 -9.53 8.93
N ASN A 117 -23.44 -9.67 8.37
CA ASN A 117 -23.15 -10.68 7.34
C ASN A 117 -21.75 -11.29 7.51
N PRO A 118 -21.63 -12.54 8.00
CA PRO A 118 -20.35 -13.21 8.20
C PRO A 118 -19.50 -13.40 6.93
N ALA A 119 -20.11 -13.32 5.74
CA ALA A 119 -19.39 -13.38 4.47
C ALA A 119 -18.70 -12.07 4.09
N TRP A 120 -18.92 -10.99 4.83
CA TRP A 120 -18.35 -9.66 4.58
C TRP A 120 -17.41 -9.22 5.70
N THR A 121 -16.54 -8.26 5.38
CA THR A 121 -15.58 -7.68 6.32
C THR A 121 -15.80 -6.18 6.39
N ILE A 122 -15.79 -5.63 7.60
CA ILE A 122 -15.75 -4.18 7.81
C ILE A 122 -14.35 -3.74 8.23
N CYS A 123 -13.97 -2.55 7.82
CA CYS A 123 -12.77 -1.86 8.29
C CYS A 123 -13.18 -0.59 9.02
N GLU A 124 -12.97 -0.57 10.33
CA GLU A 124 -13.10 0.62 11.15
C GLU A 124 -11.76 1.34 11.15
N ARG A 125 -11.73 2.56 10.61
CA ARG A 125 -10.52 3.35 10.47
C ARG A 125 -10.64 4.63 11.27
N THR A 126 -9.66 4.87 12.13
CA THR A 126 -9.54 6.10 12.93
C THR A 126 -8.18 6.74 12.72
N ALA A 127 -8.09 8.05 12.84
CA ALA A 127 -6.82 8.74 12.86
C ALA A 127 -6.82 9.97 13.76
N PHE A 128 -5.64 10.22 14.32
CA PHE A 128 -5.29 11.45 15.01
C PHE A 128 -4.33 12.25 14.15
N VAL A 129 -4.65 13.51 13.91
CA VAL A 129 -3.83 14.45 13.16
C VAL A 129 -3.45 15.60 14.08
N SER A 130 -2.16 15.85 14.22
CA SER A 130 -1.63 16.92 15.07
C SER A 130 -0.51 17.69 14.36
N SER A 131 -0.34 18.96 14.74
CA SER A 131 0.74 19.81 14.27
C SER A 131 1.20 20.72 15.42
N CYS A 132 2.50 20.98 15.49
CA CYS A 132 3.11 21.90 16.44
C CYS A 132 3.68 23.17 15.78
N VAL A 133 3.37 23.41 14.49
CA VAL A 133 3.90 24.58 13.77
C VAL A 133 3.19 25.84 14.24
N PHE A 134 3.95 26.75 14.87
CA PHE A 134 3.42 28.00 15.42
C PHE A 134 2.71 28.84 14.34
N GLY A 135 1.57 29.43 14.71
CA GLY A 135 0.75 30.28 13.83
C GLY A 135 -0.11 29.56 12.79
N VAL A 136 0.21 28.30 12.41
CA VAL A 136 -0.50 27.57 11.34
C VAL A 136 -0.92 26.14 11.69
N ALA A 137 -0.70 25.68 12.94
CA ALA A 137 -1.05 24.33 13.39
C ALA A 137 -2.48 23.91 13.03
N SER A 138 -3.48 24.74 13.35
CA SER A 138 -4.89 24.46 13.06
C SER A 138 -5.16 24.26 11.57
N ALA A 139 -4.51 25.04 10.69
CA ALA A 139 -4.66 24.90 9.25
C ALA A 139 -4.04 23.60 8.73
N LEU A 140 -2.87 23.23 9.26
CA LEU A 140 -2.20 21.95 8.96
C LEU A 140 -3.03 20.75 9.42
N GLU A 141 -3.62 20.83 10.61
CA GLU A 141 -4.50 19.79 11.15
C GLU A 141 -5.75 19.59 10.27
N VAL A 142 -6.40 20.68 9.84
CA VAL A 142 -7.56 20.62 8.92
C VAL A 142 -7.15 20.05 7.56
N PHE A 143 -5.99 20.47 7.04
CA PHE A 143 -5.44 19.92 5.80
C PHE A 143 -5.19 18.41 5.92
N GLY A 144 -4.53 17.98 7.00
CA GLY A 144 -4.24 16.58 7.28
C GLY A 144 -5.50 15.73 7.40
N ALA A 145 -6.53 16.22 8.11
CA ALA A 145 -7.82 15.54 8.24
C ALA A 145 -8.51 15.33 6.87
N LYS A 146 -8.55 16.37 6.02
CA LYS A 146 -9.11 16.27 4.66
C LYS A 146 -8.30 15.29 3.79
N ARG A 147 -6.97 15.38 3.86
CA ARG A 147 -6.05 14.49 3.15
C ARG A 147 -6.24 13.03 3.56
N PHE A 148 -6.42 12.79 4.86
CA PHE A 148 -6.68 11.47 5.43
C PHE A 148 -7.98 10.86 4.89
N GLN A 149 -9.09 11.60 4.90
CA GLN A 149 -10.37 11.11 4.35
C GLN A 149 -10.25 10.71 2.87
N SER A 150 -9.51 11.50 2.07
CA SER A 150 -9.23 11.15 0.67
C SER A 150 -8.37 9.88 0.54
N ASN A 151 -7.36 9.73 1.40
CA ASN A 151 -6.50 8.54 1.41
C ASN A 151 -7.24 7.29 1.88
N ALA A 152 -8.15 7.41 2.86
CA ALA A 152 -8.98 6.30 3.32
C ALA A 152 -9.80 5.70 2.16
N LYS A 153 -10.41 6.53 1.31
CA LYS A 153 -11.11 6.07 0.10
C LYS A 153 -10.18 5.31 -0.85
N LYS A 154 -8.98 5.85 -1.10
CA LYS A 154 -7.98 5.20 -1.98
C LYS A 154 -7.45 3.89 -1.40
N ALA A 155 -7.28 3.81 -0.09
CA ALA A 155 -6.87 2.58 0.59
C ALA A 155 -7.94 1.48 0.43
N THR A 156 -9.21 1.84 0.62
CA THR A 156 -10.34 0.93 0.39
C THR A 156 -10.39 0.46 -1.07
N GLN A 157 -10.31 1.37 -2.03
CA GLN A 157 -10.30 1.04 -3.47
C GLN A 157 -9.07 0.21 -3.88
N GLY A 158 -7.91 0.48 -3.29
CA GLY A 158 -6.66 -0.25 -3.57
C GLY A 158 -6.73 -1.69 -3.07
N LEU A 159 -7.29 -1.92 -1.88
CA LEU A 159 -7.47 -3.27 -1.35
C LEU A 159 -8.57 -4.02 -2.11
N ASP A 160 -9.68 -3.37 -2.46
CA ASP A 160 -10.75 -3.97 -3.27
C ASP A 160 -10.27 -4.40 -4.66
N PHE A 161 -9.38 -3.61 -5.28
CA PHE A 161 -8.71 -3.99 -6.53
C PHE A 161 -7.91 -5.29 -6.40
N VAL A 162 -7.15 -5.44 -5.31
CA VAL A 162 -6.36 -6.65 -5.05
C VAL A 162 -7.27 -7.85 -4.75
N LEU A 163 -8.30 -7.66 -3.91
CA LEU A 163 -9.31 -8.68 -3.63
C LEU A 163 -10.00 -9.18 -4.91
N THR A 164 -10.40 -8.26 -5.77
CA THR A 164 -11.00 -8.59 -7.07
C THR A 164 -10.02 -9.39 -7.92
N SER A 165 -8.76 -9.00 -7.96
CA SER A 165 -7.74 -9.66 -8.79
C SER A 165 -7.35 -11.05 -8.27
N LEU A 166 -7.43 -11.28 -6.95
CA LEU A 166 -7.08 -12.56 -6.32
C LEU A 166 -8.25 -13.56 -6.29
N PHE A 167 -9.49 -13.09 -6.10
CA PHE A 167 -10.62 -13.96 -5.77
C PHE A 167 -11.79 -13.90 -6.73
N ARG A 168 -11.80 -13.00 -7.72
CA ARG A 168 -12.79 -13.05 -8.81
C ARG A 168 -12.17 -13.74 -10.03
N SER A 169 -12.75 -14.88 -10.37
CA SER A 169 -12.29 -15.82 -11.41
C SER A 169 -12.06 -15.19 -12.79
N ASP A 170 -12.75 -14.08 -13.11
CA ASP A 170 -12.66 -13.42 -14.41
C ASP A 170 -11.40 -12.55 -14.61
N HIS A 171 -10.69 -12.16 -13.55
CA HIS A 171 -9.60 -11.16 -13.62
C HIS A 171 -8.19 -11.67 -13.30
N LEU A 172 -7.99 -12.98 -13.09
CA LEU A 172 -6.65 -13.57 -12.91
C LEU A 172 -5.70 -13.26 -14.09
N LYS A 173 -6.22 -12.91 -15.27
CA LYS A 173 -5.40 -12.59 -16.46
C LYS A 173 -4.73 -11.22 -16.41
N ASP A 174 -5.24 -10.28 -15.59
CA ASP A 174 -4.91 -8.85 -15.61
C ASP A 174 -4.10 -8.36 -14.39
N HIS A 175 -3.74 -9.27 -13.46
CA HIS A 175 -2.98 -8.88 -12.27
C HIS A 175 -1.61 -8.28 -12.66
N PRO A 176 -1.19 -7.11 -12.15
CA PRO A 176 0.05 -6.43 -12.56
C PRO A 176 1.32 -7.30 -12.41
N LEU A 177 1.39 -8.11 -11.35
CA LEU A 177 2.48 -9.08 -11.16
C LEU A 177 2.45 -10.21 -12.21
N LEU A 178 1.26 -10.65 -12.65
CA LEU A 178 1.10 -11.66 -13.70
C LEU A 178 1.39 -11.09 -15.09
N VAL A 179 1.02 -9.82 -15.33
CA VAL A 179 1.36 -9.06 -16.54
C VAL A 179 2.89 -8.88 -16.63
N SER A 180 3.58 -8.58 -15.53
CA SER A 180 5.04 -8.49 -15.50
C SER A 180 5.71 -9.81 -15.90
N THR A 181 5.23 -10.95 -15.39
CA THR A 181 5.70 -12.28 -15.81
C THR A 181 5.42 -12.55 -17.29
N LYS A 182 4.20 -12.28 -17.78
CA LYS A 182 3.87 -12.46 -19.22
C LYS A 182 4.74 -11.60 -20.13
N ILE A 183 5.01 -10.35 -19.76
CA ILE A 183 5.89 -9.46 -20.54
C ILE A 183 7.32 -10.01 -20.56
N LYS A 184 7.84 -10.48 -19.41
CA LYS A 184 9.16 -11.12 -19.33
C LYS A 184 9.24 -12.40 -20.17
N ASP A 185 8.21 -13.23 -20.15
CA ASP A 185 8.17 -14.49 -20.91
C ASP A 185 8.07 -14.25 -22.41
N THR A 186 7.25 -13.27 -22.84
CA THR A 186 7.15 -12.86 -24.24
C THR A 186 8.47 -12.26 -24.74
N ALA A 187 9.12 -11.41 -23.94
CA ALA A 187 10.43 -10.85 -24.29
C ALA A 187 11.50 -11.94 -24.40
N ARG A 188 11.50 -12.92 -23.49
CA ARG A 188 12.41 -14.08 -23.55
C ARG A 188 12.18 -14.92 -24.81
N LYS A 189 10.93 -15.25 -25.13
CA LYS A 189 10.58 -16.02 -26.34
C LYS A 189 10.96 -15.26 -27.62
N ALA A 190 10.75 -13.95 -27.66
CA ALA A 190 11.16 -13.12 -28.79
C ALA A 190 12.69 -13.10 -28.96
N ALA A 191 13.44 -13.01 -27.86
CA ALA A 191 14.90 -13.06 -27.89
C ALA A 191 15.43 -14.44 -28.33
N GLU A 192 14.82 -15.54 -27.90
CA GLU A 192 15.17 -16.89 -28.34
C GLU A 192 14.87 -17.11 -29.84
N MET A 193 13.71 -16.63 -30.33
CA MET A 193 13.39 -16.65 -31.76
C MET A 193 14.30 -15.77 -32.61
N ALA A 194 14.76 -14.63 -32.09
CA ALA A 194 15.70 -13.77 -32.80
C ALA A 194 17.08 -14.44 -32.91
N LYS A 195 17.53 -15.13 -31.86
CA LYS A 195 18.78 -15.91 -31.87
C LYS A 195 18.75 -17.08 -32.84
N SER A 196 17.62 -17.78 -32.96
CA SER A 196 17.50 -18.92 -33.89
C SER A 196 17.40 -18.50 -35.36
N LYS A 197 17.02 -17.24 -35.64
CA LYS A 197 16.92 -16.67 -36.99
C LYS A 197 18.13 -15.84 -37.41
N ALA A 198 19.12 -15.66 -36.53
CA ALA A 198 20.34 -14.95 -36.88
C ALA A 198 21.17 -15.80 -37.84
N PRO A 199 21.56 -15.30 -39.03
CA PRO A 199 22.43 -16.02 -39.93
C PRO A 199 23.80 -16.23 -39.26
N PRO A 200 24.48 -17.36 -39.54
CA PRO A 200 25.81 -17.61 -38.97
C PRO A 200 26.75 -16.49 -39.41
N ILE A 201 27.41 -15.85 -38.45
CA ILE A 201 28.46 -14.87 -38.72
C ILE A 201 29.59 -15.63 -39.40
N LEU A 202 29.70 -15.50 -40.72
CA LEU A 202 30.88 -15.91 -41.47
C LEU A 202 32.05 -15.03 -40.99
N SER A 203 32.84 -15.57 -40.07
CA SER A 203 34.14 -14.99 -39.71
C SER A 203 35.05 -15.10 -40.93
N ARG A 204 35.09 -14.04 -41.74
CA ARG A 204 36.06 -13.93 -42.82
C ARG A 204 37.42 -13.61 -42.18
N ALA A 205 38.14 -14.65 -41.78
CA ALA A 205 39.56 -14.55 -41.50
C ALA A 205 40.26 -14.32 -42.84
N SER A 206 40.68 -13.08 -43.10
CA SER A 206 41.62 -12.76 -44.15
C SER A 206 42.98 -13.33 -43.76
N SER A 207 43.35 -14.44 -44.37
CA SER A 207 44.74 -14.92 -44.42
C SER A 207 45.41 -14.36 -45.68
N THR A 208 46.52 -13.65 -45.43
CA THR A 208 47.59 -13.15 -46.33
C THR A 208 47.24 -12.13 -47.39
#